data_AF-A0A2K3L7W0-F1
#
_entry.id   AF-A0A2K3L7W0-F1
#
_cell.length_a   1.000
_cell.length_b   1.000
_cell.length_c   1.000
_cell.angle_alpha   90.00
_cell.angle_beta   90.00
_cell.angle_gamma   90.00
#
_symmetry.space_group_name_H-M   'P 1'
#
loop_
_entity.id
_entity.type
_entity.pdbx_description
1 polymer ?
#
loop_
_entity_poly.entity_id
_entity_poly.type
_entity_poly.pdbx_seq_one_letter_code
_entity_poly.pdbx_strand_id
1 'polypeptide(L)'
;MATTGCGGIIRYSRGVWLGGFAKHIGICNAFTAELRGVLEGLRLTWRLSFRAVEFDIDSTSVVKVIKDGASSSVMRIFLLKSIKRLSEME
;
A
#
# COMPACT_ATOMS: atom_id res chain seq x y z
N MET A 1 -2.40 13.08 -21.53
CA MET A 1 -2.95 12.51 -20.28
C MET A 1 -1.81 12.35 -19.29
N ALA A 2 -1.96 12.82 -18.05
CA ALA A 2 -0.91 12.66 -17.05
C ALA A 2 -0.85 11.20 -16.57
N THR A 3 0.34 10.63 -16.57
CA THR A 3 0.62 9.33 -15.93
C THR A 3 0.94 9.55 -14.47
N THR A 4 0.49 8.64 -13.63
CA THR A 4 0.69 8.66 -12.18
C THR A 4 1.59 7.51 -11.75
N GLY A 5 2.31 7.75 -10.67
CA GLY A 5 3.11 6.77 -9.97
C GLY A 5 2.78 6.78 -8.49
N CYS A 6 3.26 5.78 -7.79
CA CYS A 6 3.33 5.78 -6.33
C CYS A 6 4.75 5.48 -5.88
N GLY A 7 5.06 5.88 -4.67
CA GLY A 7 6.29 5.52 -4.00
C GLY A 7 6.06 5.45 -2.50
N GLY A 8 7.06 4.90 -1.81
CA GLY A 8 7.03 4.82 -0.36
C GLY A 8 8.38 4.41 0.20
N ILE A 9 8.60 4.78 1.45
CA ILE A 9 9.83 4.51 2.18
C ILE A 9 9.46 3.69 3.41
N ILE A 10 10.25 2.66 3.68
CA ILE A 10 10.21 1.90 4.93
C ILE A 10 11.38 2.37 5.78
N ARG A 11 11.06 2.76 7.00
CA ARG A 11 12.03 3.17 8.01
C ARG A 11 11.80 2.43 9.31
N TYR A 12 12.87 2.22 10.07
CA TYR A 12 12.79 1.79 11.46
C TYR A 12 12.35 2.96 12.35
N SER A 13 11.90 2.67 13.58
CA SER A 13 11.39 3.69 14.52
C SER A 13 12.39 4.80 14.84
N ARG A 14 13.70 4.52 14.76
CA ARG A 14 14.79 5.51 14.92
C ARG A 14 15.07 6.34 13.66
N GLY A 15 14.24 6.23 12.62
CA GLY A 15 14.41 6.93 11.34
C GLY A 15 15.41 6.27 10.40
N VAL A 16 15.92 5.07 10.71
CA VAL A 16 16.86 4.33 9.85
C VAL A 16 16.13 3.84 8.61
N TRP A 17 16.66 4.14 7.43
CA TRP A 17 16.10 3.66 6.16
C TRP A 17 16.29 2.14 6.00
N LEU A 18 15.21 1.41 5.74
CA LEU A 18 15.21 -0.04 5.53
C LEU A 18 14.98 -0.43 4.07
N GLY A 19 14.43 0.49 3.27
CA GLY A 19 14.14 0.26 1.86
C GLY A 19 13.04 1.19 1.37
N GLY A 20 12.72 1.10 0.08
CA GLY A 20 11.66 1.89 -0.53
C GLY A 20 11.27 1.31 -1.87
N PHE A 21 10.19 1.85 -2.44
CA PHE A 21 9.73 1.49 -3.77
C PHE A 21 9.29 2.75 -4.52
N ALA A 22 9.40 2.67 -5.84
CA ALA A 22 8.78 3.60 -6.77
C ALA A 22 8.17 2.76 -7.90
N LYS A 23 6.93 3.04 -8.28
CA LYS A 23 6.21 2.26 -9.27
C LYS A 23 5.33 3.14 -10.14
N HIS A 24 5.45 2.94 -11.44
CA HIS A 24 4.52 3.51 -12.41
C HIS A 24 3.18 2.76 -12.36
N ILE A 25 2.08 3.49 -12.20
CA ILE A 25 0.72 2.92 -12.10
C ILE A 25 -0.02 3.02 -13.44
N GLY A 26 0.21 4.09 -14.21
CA GLY A 26 -0.52 4.39 -15.44
C GLY A 26 -1.40 5.62 -15.27
N ILE A 27 -2.58 5.64 -15.89
CA ILE A 27 -3.49 6.79 -15.79
C ILE A 27 -4.48 6.54 -14.65
N CYS A 28 -4.33 7.25 -13.54
CA CYS A 28 -5.32 7.24 -12.46
C CYS A 28 -5.37 8.58 -11.70
N ASN A 29 -6.34 8.76 -10.81
CA ASN A 29 -6.42 9.93 -9.94
C ASN A 29 -5.51 9.78 -8.71
N ALA A 30 -5.23 10.89 -8.02
CA ALA A 30 -4.35 10.92 -6.85
C ALA A 30 -4.80 9.93 -5.76
N PHE A 31 -6.09 9.88 -5.43
CA PHE A 31 -6.63 8.95 -4.44
C PHE A 31 -6.33 7.46 -4.76
N THR A 32 -6.46 7.08 -6.03
CA THR A 32 -6.14 5.72 -6.49
C THR A 32 -4.64 5.47 -6.48
N ALA A 33 -3.82 6.47 -6.82
CA ALA A 33 -2.37 6.36 -6.78
C ALA A 33 -1.88 6.14 -5.33
N GLU A 34 -2.42 6.89 -4.37
CA GLU A 34 -2.10 6.74 -2.95
C GLU A 34 -2.48 5.38 -2.40
N LEU A 35 -3.71 4.91 -2.67
CA LEU A 35 -4.14 3.56 -2.26
C LEU A 35 -3.24 2.46 -2.84
N ARG A 36 -2.76 2.64 -4.07
CA ARG A 36 -1.78 1.72 -4.69
C ARG A 36 -0.41 1.82 -4.03
N GLY A 37 0.01 3.01 -3.61
CA GLY A 37 1.20 3.22 -2.77
C GLY A 37 1.11 2.40 -1.49
N VAL A 38 0.01 2.51 -0.74
CA VAL A 38 -0.20 1.72 0.49
C VAL A 38 -0.14 0.22 0.22
N LEU A 39 -0.75 -0.26 -0.87
CA LEU A 39 -0.70 -1.68 -1.27
C LEU A 39 0.73 -2.18 -1.49
N GLU A 40 1.52 -1.42 -2.25
CA GLU A 40 2.89 -1.80 -2.58
C GLU A 40 3.79 -1.69 -1.34
N GLY A 41 3.55 -0.71 -0.47
CA GLY A 41 4.19 -0.61 0.84
C GLY A 41 3.92 -1.82 1.72
N LEU A 42 2.65 -2.23 1.86
CA LEU A 42 2.24 -3.43 2.62
C LEU A 42 2.88 -4.69 2.05
N ARG A 43 3.02 -4.77 0.74
CA ARG A 43 3.65 -5.90 0.08
C ARG A 43 5.15 -5.97 0.35
N LEU A 44 5.81 -4.82 0.32
CA LEU A 44 7.22 -4.72 0.59
C LEU A 44 7.52 -5.06 2.05
N THR A 45 6.76 -4.51 3.00
CA THR A 45 6.91 -4.85 4.43
C THR A 45 6.67 -6.34 4.67
N TRP A 46 5.67 -6.94 4.01
CA TRP A 46 5.42 -8.37 4.12
C TRP A 46 6.58 -9.22 3.62
N ARG A 47 7.14 -8.88 2.45
CA ARG A 47 8.32 -9.54 1.85
C ARG A 47 9.57 -9.42 2.73
N LEU A 48 9.68 -8.31 3.45
CA LEU A 48 10.76 -8.07 4.43
C LEU A 48 10.46 -8.68 5.82
N SER A 49 9.43 -9.51 5.92
CA SER A 49 9.01 -10.18 7.17
C SER A 49 8.55 -9.25 8.29
N PHE A 50 8.27 -7.97 8.01
CA PHE A 50 7.65 -7.07 8.96
C PHE A 50 6.14 -7.31 9.02
N ARG A 51 5.61 -7.60 10.21
CA ARG A 51 4.18 -7.90 10.46
C ARG A 51 3.46 -6.82 11.25
N ALA A 52 4.20 -6.04 12.03
CA ALA A 52 3.71 -4.85 12.73
C ALA A 52 4.38 -3.62 12.12
N VAL A 53 3.60 -2.82 11.38
CA VAL A 53 4.09 -1.63 10.68
C VAL A 53 3.12 -0.48 10.86
N GLU A 54 3.66 0.72 10.98
CA GLU A 54 2.90 1.97 10.98
C GLU A 54 2.98 2.60 9.59
N PHE A 55 1.82 2.95 9.03
CA PHE A 55 1.74 3.65 7.75
C PHE A 55 1.49 5.13 8.00
N ASP A 56 2.44 5.95 7.54
CA ASP A 56 2.30 7.40 7.47
C ASP A 56 1.73 7.76 6.10
N ILE A 57 0.50 8.29 6.08
CA ILE A 57 -0.25 8.57 4.85
C ILE A 57 -0.74 10.02 4.94
N ASP A 58 -0.38 10.83 3.97
CA ASP A 58 -0.71 12.26 3.89
C ASP A 58 -2.18 12.53 3.49
N SER A 59 -2.89 11.49 3.04
CA SER A 59 -4.29 11.56 2.63
C SER A 59 -5.26 11.06 3.70
N THR A 60 -5.93 12.00 4.37
CA THR A 60 -7.01 11.70 5.34
C THR A 60 -8.13 10.86 4.72
N SER A 61 -8.44 11.06 3.44
CA SER A 61 -9.45 10.28 2.72
C SER A 61 -9.06 8.81 2.61
N VAL A 62 -7.79 8.52 2.33
CA VAL A 62 -7.25 7.16 2.26
C VAL A 62 -7.23 6.52 3.64
N VAL A 63 -6.77 7.25 4.67
CA VAL A 63 -6.77 6.79 6.06
C VAL A 63 -8.18 6.42 6.51
N LYS A 64 -9.18 7.26 6.20
CA LYS A 64 -10.58 6.98 6.55
C LYS A 64 -11.09 5.70 5.89
N VAL A 65 -10.82 5.50 4.59
CA VAL A 65 -11.25 4.28 3.87
C VAL A 65 -10.57 3.02 4.40
N ILE A 66 -9.32 3.11 4.83
CA ILE A 66 -8.60 1.98 5.44
C ILE A 66 -9.15 1.64 6.81
N LYS A 67 -9.42 2.66 7.64
CA LYS A 67 -9.96 2.49 9.01
C LYS A 67 -11.42 2.05 9.02
N ASP A 68 -12.25 2.59 8.13
CA ASP A 68 -13.69 2.35 8.14
C ASP A 68 -14.10 1.00 7.53
N GLY A 69 -13.19 0.29 6.83
CA GLY A 69 -13.31 -1.12 6.49
C GLY A 69 -14.54 -1.54 5.65
N ALA A 70 -14.30 -2.09 4.46
CA ALA A 70 -15.13 -3.17 3.93
C ALA A 70 -16.52 -2.88 3.30
N SER A 71 -16.78 -1.70 2.73
CA SER A 71 -17.96 -1.50 1.83
C SER A 71 -17.62 -1.12 0.39
N SER A 72 -16.34 -1.12 -0.01
CA SER A 72 -15.96 -0.92 -1.41
C SER A 72 -15.47 -2.21 -2.04
N SER A 73 -15.97 -2.53 -3.23
CA SER A 73 -15.57 -3.70 -4.04
C SER A 73 -14.05 -3.78 -4.23
N VAL A 74 -13.37 -2.63 -4.18
CA VAL A 74 -11.91 -2.51 -4.24
C VAL A 74 -11.23 -3.15 -3.03
N MET A 75 -11.72 -2.93 -1.80
CA MET A 75 -11.14 -3.54 -0.58
C MET A 75 -11.39 -5.05 -0.53
N ARG A 76 -12.52 -5.54 -1.07
CA ARG A 76 -12.75 -6.99 -1.25
C ARG A 76 -11.76 -7.60 -2.23
N ILE A 77 -11.53 -6.95 -3.38
CA ILE A 77 -10.48 -7.36 -4.32
C ILE A 77 -9.10 -7.30 -3.64
N PHE A 78 -8.87 -6.33 -2.75
CA PHE A 78 -7.64 -6.15 -2.00
C PHE A 78 -7.38 -7.29 -1.00
N LEU A 79 -8.39 -7.68 -0.22
CA LEU A 79 -8.34 -8.81 0.70
C LEU A 79 -8.17 -10.12 -0.06
N LEU A 80 -8.96 -10.36 -1.11
CA LEU A 80 -8.85 -11.56 -1.93
C LEU A 80 -7.50 -11.67 -2.64
N LYS A 81 -6.96 -10.57 -3.16
CA LYS A 81 -5.64 -10.54 -3.80
C LYS A 81 -4.50 -10.66 -2.79
N SER A 82 -4.70 -10.19 -1.55
CA SER A 82 -3.74 -10.39 -0.48
C SER A 82 -3.73 -11.84 -0.02
N ILE A 83 -4.90 -12.42 0.27
CA ILE A 83 -5.07 -13.84 0.64
C ILE A 83 -4.53 -14.77 -0.45
N LYS A 84 -4.92 -14.55 -1.71
CA LYS A 84 -4.45 -15.39 -2.84
C LYS A 84 -2.93 -15.33 -2.99
N ARG A 85 -2.34 -14.15 -2.87
CA ARG A 85 -0.88 -13.99 -3.00
C ARG A 85 -0.10 -14.48 -1.79
N LEU A 86 -0.72 -14.63 -0.63
CA LEU A 86 -0.12 -15.28 0.53
C LEU A 86 -0.16 -16.80 0.37
N SER A 87 -1.22 -17.33 -0.22
CA SER A 87 -1.34 -18.75 -0.55
C SER A 87 -0.41 -19.20 -1.69
N GLU A 88 0.01 -18.28 -2.56
CA GLU A 88 0.96 -18.54 -3.67
C GLU A 88 2.45 -18.37 -3.25
N MET A 89 2.72 -18.14 -1.97
CA MET A 89 4.07 -17.94 -1.41
C MET A 89 4.55 -19.10 -0.54
N GLU A 90 3.78 -20.19 -0.43
CA GLU A 90 4.25 -21.54 -0.09
C GLU A 90 4.73 -22.26 -1.36
#